data_AF-T0R6T5-F1
#
_entry.id   AF-T0R6T5-F1
#
_cell.length_a   1.000
_cell.length_b   1.000
_cell.length_c   1.000
_cell.angle_alpha   90.00
_cell.angle_beta   90.00
_cell.angle_gamma   90.00
#
_symmetry.space_group_name_H-M   'P 1'
#
loop_
_entity.id
_entity.type
_entity.pdbx_description
1 polymer ?
#
loop_
_entity_poly.entity_id
_entity_poly.type
_entity_poly.pdbx_seq_one_letter_code
_entity_poly.pdbx_strand_id
1 'polypeptide(L)'
;MKFLLLIFFILSSCALYTDKSYKNSPVLTANYFTEKKLIIDAKNSVESFIASWRQENGIKEDILSSRQIRTEAYEIERIFNGLPLDLKRFLELKVEKFIIVDKLGVSQFVHQLKNKKFLVFIDSRINSLGINDWYKHREYSALNKTKSDITMEPYLGHGNLKTDTIQFVLAQTIALIISTDERFFPQNFETIESFQKDSFISESWIINNGIISSKWQKYLSEIKFISFYGQSSRTINFDKVYEFYQLLERTNFVNLYASSSPLRDFVESIAGYIHYKYFKKPFHIEFYEKEILLDSFSSCIVNERCIGKRQKIEKMLKSSLFPLVTN
;
A
#
# COMPACT_ATOMS: atom_id res chain seq x y z
N MET A 1 -15.51 22.02 27.11
CA MET A 1 -14.07 21.85 26.80
C MET A 1 -13.97 21.15 25.45
N LYS A 2 -13.72 21.89 24.36
CA LYS A 2 -13.64 21.34 23.00
C LYS A 2 -12.27 20.69 22.83
N PHE A 3 -12.23 19.36 22.74
CA PHE A 3 -11.00 18.64 22.42
C PHE A 3 -10.71 18.86 20.93
N LEU A 4 -9.63 19.58 20.65
CA LEU A 4 -9.06 19.77 19.31
C LEU A 4 -8.46 18.42 18.89
N LEU A 5 -9.12 17.71 17.98
CA LEU A 5 -8.59 16.46 17.42
C LEU A 5 -7.45 16.84 16.47
N LEU A 6 -6.21 16.72 16.94
CA LEU A 6 -5.02 16.85 16.11
C LEU A 6 -4.98 15.65 15.14
N ILE A 7 -5.39 15.87 13.89
CA ILE A 7 -5.21 14.89 12.81
C ILE A 7 -3.71 14.86 12.51
N PHE A 8 -3.01 13.87 13.05
CA PHE A 8 -1.64 13.57 12.64
C PHE A 8 -1.68 12.98 11.22
N PHE A 9 -1.16 13.75 10.26
CA PHE A 9 -0.92 13.29 8.90
C PHE A 9 0.24 12.29 8.91
N ILE A 10 -0.08 11.01 8.71
CA ILE A 10 0.90 9.93 8.63
C ILE A 10 1.05 9.55 7.16
N LEU A 11 2.23 9.87 6.60
CA LEU A 11 2.75 9.34 5.35
C LEU A 11 2.44 7.84 5.23
N SER A 12 1.73 7.47 4.18
CA SER A 12 1.33 6.10 3.89
C SER A 12 1.96 5.65 2.60
N SER A 13 2.50 4.43 2.55
CA SER A 13 3.02 3.79 1.32
C SER A 13 2.00 3.77 0.18
N CYS A 14 0.74 3.98 0.53
CA CYS A 14 -0.44 3.99 -0.30
C CYS A 14 -1.39 5.02 0.36
N ALA A 15 -1.45 6.23 -0.19
CA ALA A 15 -2.35 7.26 0.33
C ALA A 15 -3.66 7.30 -0.49
N LEU A 16 -4.78 7.18 0.20
CA LEU A 16 -6.11 7.57 -0.28
C LEU A 16 -6.43 8.91 0.39
N TYR A 17 -6.53 9.98 -0.39
CA TYR A 17 -6.63 11.35 0.16
C TYR A 17 -8.03 11.96 -0.03
N THR A 18 -8.55 12.58 1.02
CA THR A 18 -9.90 13.19 1.05
C THR A 18 -9.92 14.67 1.49
N ASP A 19 -8.78 15.31 1.77
CA ASP A 19 -8.74 16.67 2.35
C ASP A 19 -8.68 17.83 1.31
N LYS A 20 -8.92 19.07 1.78
CA LYS A 20 -9.41 20.21 0.98
C LYS A 20 -8.34 21.10 0.32
N SER A 21 -7.07 21.07 0.74
CA SER A 21 -6.05 22.05 0.27
C SER A 21 -5.72 21.95 -1.23
N TYR A 22 -5.88 20.77 -1.84
CA TYR A 22 -5.55 20.52 -3.25
C TYR A 22 -6.75 20.39 -4.20
N LYS A 23 -8.00 20.53 -3.73
CA LYS A 23 -9.19 20.33 -4.59
C LYS A 23 -9.22 21.19 -5.85
N ASN A 24 -8.46 22.29 -5.85
CA ASN A 24 -8.35 23.23 -6.96
C ASN A 24 -7.09 23.03 -7.81
N SER A 25 -6.23 22.04 -7.50
CA SER A 25 -5.09 21.72 -8.35
C SER A 25 -5.61 21.26 -9.71
N PRO A 26 -5.18 21.89 -10.82
CA PRO A 26 -5.63 21.51 -12.15
C PRO A 26 -5.29 20.04 -12.47
N VAL A 27 -4.20 19.51 -11.91
CA VAL A 27 -3.78 18.10 -12.07
C VAL A 27 -4.82 17.11 -11.53
N LEU A 28 -5.57 17.49 -10.50
CA LEU A 28 -6.59 16.63 -9.89
C LEU A 28 -7.96 16.75 -10.58
N THR A 29 -8.02 17.42 -11.74
CA THR A 29 -9.25 17.55 -12.53
C THR A 29 -9.17 16.70 -13.79
N ALA A 30 -10.27 16.02 -14.13
CA ALA A 30 -10.35 15.15 -15.31
C ALA A 30 -10.05 15.89 -16.62
N ASN A 31 -10.35 17.19 -16.67
CA ASN A 31 -10.21 18.03 -17.86
C ASN A 31 -8.76 18.41 -18.19
N TYR A 32 -7.80 18.15 -17.30
CA TYR A 32 -6.41 18.56 -17.49
C TYR A 32 -5.65 17.71 -18.52
N PHE A 33 -6.19 16.55 -18.87
CA PHE A 33 -5.44 15.54 -19.59
C PHE A 33 -6.24 14.97 -20.77
N THR A 34 -5.85 15.28 -22.00
CA THR A 34 -6.71 15.04 -23.18
C THR A 34 -6.53 13.71 -23.92
N GLU A 35 -5.36 13.03 -23.91
CA GLU A 35 -5.14 12.01 -24.98
C GLU A 35 -4.54 10.63 -24.61
N LYS A 36 -3.91 10.43 -23.45
CA LYS A 36 -3.40 9.08 -23.04
C LYS A 36 -3.85 8.66 -21.64
N LYS A 37 -4.09 7.35 -21.43
CA LYS A 37 -4.34 6.71 -20.12
C LYS A 37 -3.07 6.60 -19.28
N LEU A 38 -1.90 6.49 -19.91
CA LEU A 38 -0.62 6.61 -19.22
C LEU A 38 0.00 7.97 -19.58
N ILE A 39 0.22 8.79 -18.57
CA ILE A 39 0.90 10.07 -18.70
C ILE A 39 2.31 9.93 -18.18
N ILE A 40 3.20 10.19 -19.11
CA ILE A 40 4.62 10.29 -18.92
C ILE A 40 4.91 11.78 -18.83
N ASP A 41 5.67 12.17 -17.82
CA ASP A 41 6.53 13.36 -17.82
C ASP A 41 5.96 14.71 -17.32
N ALA A 42 6.82 15.34 -16.52
CA ALA A 42 7.19 16.77 -16.40
C ALA A 42 6.29 17.84 -17.04
N LYS A 43 4.98 17.87 -16.76
CA LYS A 43 4.23 19.13 -16.84
C LYS A 43 4.50 19.91 -15.56
N ASN A 44 4.85 21.20 -15.67
CA ASN A 44 5.12 22.09 -14.52
C ASN A 44 4.04 22.03 -13.43
N SER A 45 2.79 21.74 -13.80
CA SER A 45 1.66 21.55 -12.88
C SER A 45 1.76 20.27 -12.04
N VAL A 46 2.19 19.16 -12.63
CA VAL A 46 2.42 17.88 -11.95
C VAL A 46 3.63 18.04 -11.03
N GLU A 47 4.69 18.69 -11.49
CA GLU A 47 5.87 19.00 -10.66
C GLU A 47 5.52 19.91 -9.48
N SER A 48 4.70 20.94 -9.71
CA SER A 48 4.19 21.82 -8.66
C SER A 48 3.31 21.06 -7.67
N PHE A 49 2.43 20.17 -8.14
CA PHE A 49 1.65 19.29 -7.26
C PHE A 49 2.56 18.40 -6.41
N ILE A 50 3.56 17.74 -7.01
CA ILE A 50 4.50 16.88 -6.29
C ILE A 50 5.37 17.68 -5.31
N ALA A 51 5.74 18.92 -5.64
CA ALA A 51 6.44 19.81 -4.72
C ALA A 51 5.59 20.16 -3.50
N SER A 52 4.34 20.57 -3.69
CA SER A 52 3.43 20.86 -2.58
C SER A 52 3.14 19.62 -1.74
N TRP A 53 2.90 18.47 -2.39
CA TRP A 53 2.75 17.17 -1.73
C TRP A 53 3.93 16.86 -0.81
N ARG A 54 5.17 17.01 -1.31
CA ARG A 54 6.39 16.76 -0.52
C ARG A 54 6.48 17.67 0.69
N GLN A 55 6.18 18.96 0.51
CA GLN A 55 6.23 19.95 1.58
C GLN A 55 5.25 19.62 2.70
N GLU A 56 3.98 19.34 2.37
CA GLU A 56 2.97 19.00 3.39
C GLU A 56 3.27 17.70 4.12
N ASN A 57 3.91 16.75 3.44
CA ASN A 57 4.24 15.46 4.04
C ASN A 57 5.63 15.41 4.68
N GLY A 58 6.39 16.52 4.71
CA GLY A 58 7.72 16.57 5.33
C GLY A 58 8.76 15.67 4.65
N ILE A 59 8.60 15.40 3.35
CA ILE A 59 9.55 14.62 2.55
C ILE A 59 10.73 15.53 2.20
N LYS A 60 11.92 15.21 2.70
CA LYS A 60 13.15 15.98 2.43
C LYS A 60 13.55 15.83 0.96
N GLU A 61 13.93 16.94 0.33
CA GLU A 61 14.39 16.95 -1.07
C GLU A 61 15.71 16.20 -1.21
N ASP A 62 15.74 15.21 -2.10
CA ASP A 62 16.99 14.65 -2.61
C ASP A 62 17.12 15.01 -4.10
N ILE A 63 18.17 15.74 -4.43
CA ILE A 63 18.41 16.33 -5.76
C ILE A 63 19.05 15.27 -6.67
N LEU A 64 18.26 14.59 -7.50
CA LEU A 64 18.75 13.81 -8.66
C LEU A 64 17.80 13.91 -9.88
N SER A 65 18.35 13.69 -11.08
CA SER A 65 17.89 14.21 -12.38
C SER A 65 16.76 13.45 -13.10
N SER A 66 15.91 14.21 -13.81
CA SER A 66 14.67 13.84 -14.52
C SER A 66 14.79 13.03 -15.83
N ARG A 67 15.88 12.28 -16.10
CA ARG A 67 16.12 11.67 -17.43
C ARG A 67 15.56 10.25 -17.65
N GLN A 68 14.99 9.58 -16.63
CA GLN A 68 14.61 8.15 -16.69
C GLN A 68 13.10 7.85 -16.87
N ILE A 69 12.22 8.85 -16.77
CA ILE A 69 10.76 8.67 -16.63
C ILE A 69 10.10 8.03 -17.86
N ARG A 70 10.60 8.31 -19.08
CA ARG A 70 9.99 7.78 -20.32
C ARG A 70 10.15 6.29 -20.50
N THR A 71 11.34 5.75 -20.22
CA THR A 71 11.60 4.31 -20.31
C THR A 71 10.79 3.55 -19.27
N GLU A 72 10.65 4.12 -18.07
CA GLU A 72 9.89 3.52 -16.98
C GLU A 72 8.39 3.46 -17.28
N ALA A 73 7.85 4.48 -17.93
CA ALA A 73 6.46 4.45 -18.35
C ALA A 73 6.17 3.37 -19.39
N TYR A 74 7.01 3.18 -20.41
CA TYR A 74 6.84 2.07 -21.36
C TYR A 74 6.89 0.71 -20.67
N GLU A 75 7.77 0.57 -19.67
CA GLU A 75 7.85 -0.65 -18.89
C GLU A 75 6.57 -0.91 -18.07
N ILE A 76 6.04 0.13 -17.41
CA ILE A 76 4.78 0.05 -16.66
C ILE A 76 3.60 -0.26 -17.59
N GLU A 77 3.55 0.35 -18.78
CA GLU A 77 2.53 0.05 -19.80
C GLU A 77 2.60 -1.42 -20.24
N ARG A 78 3.80 -1.94 -20.49
CA ARG A 78 4.01 -3.35 -20.84
C ARG A 78 3.53 -4.28 -19.72
N ILE A 79 3.86 -3.97 -18.47
CA ILE A 79 3.45 -4.75 -17.30
C ILE A 79 1.93 -4.70 -17.11
N PHE A 80 1.34 -3.52 -17.25
CA PHE A 80 -0.11 -3.33 -17.21
C PHE A 80 -0.82 -4.18 -18.28
N ASN A 81 -0.30 -4.19 -19.50
CA ASN A 81 -0.85 -4.97 -20.59
C ASN A 81 -0.73 -6.47 -20.39
N GLY A 82 0.24 -6.93 -19.60
CA GLY A 82 0.45 -8.33 -19.21
C GLY A 82 -0.30 -8.76 -17.95
N LEU A 83 -1.12 -7.89 -17.33
CA LEU A 83 -1.95 -8.29 -16.19
C LEU A 83 -3.00 -9.33 -16.59
N PRO A 84 -3.40 -10.23 -15.66
CA PRO A 84 -4.59 -11.06 -15.83
C PRO A 84 -5.80 -10.22 -16.24
N LEU A 85 -6.60 -10.74 -17.17
CA LEU A 85 -7.65 -10.00 -17.87
C LEU A 85 -8.61 -9.27 -16.92
N ASP A 86 -9.04 -9.93 -15.85
CA ASP A 86 -9.98 -9.36 -14.88
C ASP A 86 -9.40 -8.14 -14.14
N LEU A 87 -8.12 -8.21 -13.75
CA LEU A 87 -7.41 -7.11 -13.09
C LEU A 87 -7.18 -5.95 -14.06
N LYS A 88 -6.78 -6.27 -15.30
CA LYS A 88 -6.59 -5.29 -16.36
C LYS A 88 -7.88 -4.53 -16.64
N ARG A 89 -8.99 -5.23 -16.90
CA ARG A 89 -10.31 -4.64 -17.17
C ARG A 89 -10.79 -3.75 -16.03
N PHE A 90 -10.62 -4.19 -14.78
CA PHE A 90 -10.96 -3.39 -13.62
C PHE A 90 -10.21 -2.06 -13.61
N LEU A 91 -8.89 -2.09 -13.81
CA LEU A 91 -8.09 -0.86 -13.87
C LEU A 91 -8.46 -0.01 -15.10
N GLU A 92 -8.70 -0.61 -16.26
CA GLU A 92 -9.10 0.13 -17.47
C GLU A 92 -10.44 0.87 -17.31
N LEU A 93 -11.35 0.31 -16.52
CA LEU A 93 -12.64 0.92 -16.23
C LEU A 93 -12.54 2.00 -15.15
N LYS A 94 -11.78 1.73 -14.09
CA LYS A 94 -11.75 2.59 -12.89
C LYS A 94 -10.69 3.67 -12.98
N VAL A 95 -9.54 3.40 -13.58
CA VAL A 95 -8.45 4.37 -13.68
C VAL A 95 -8.64 5.21 -14.93
N GLU A 96 -8.79 6.52 -14.71
CA GLU A 96 -8.77 7.51 -15.78
C GLU A 96 -7.35 7.63 -16.31
N LYS A 97 -6.36 7.85 -15.42
CA LYS A 97 -4.94 7.94 -15.80
C LYS A 97 -3.95 7.42 -14.76
N PHE A 98 -2.90 6.80 -15.25
CA PHE A 98 -1.65 6.57 -14.53
C PHE A 98 -0.68 7.71 -14.82
N ILE A 99 -0.04 8.26 -13.79
CA ILE A 99 0.89 9.39 -13.87
C ILE A 99 2.20 8.91 -13.25
N ILE A 100 3.24 8.79 -14.07
CA ILE A 100 4.56 8.36 -13.59
C ILE A 100 5.31 9.58 -13.11
N VAL A 101 5.72 9.58 -11.85
CA VAL A 101 6.42 10.68 -11.19
C VAL A 101 7.69 10.16 -10.53
N ASP A 102 8.62 11.06 -10.27
CA ASP A 102 9.77 10.80 -9.42
C ASP A 102 9.57 11.53 -8.07
N LYS A 103 10.12 10.97 -6.99
CA LYS A 103 10.17 11.58 -5.65
C LYS A 103 8.80 11.88 -5.02
N LEU A 104 7.82 11.02 -5.23
CA LEU A 104 6.57 11.04 -4.46
C LEU A 104 6.83 10.71 -2.98
N GLY A 105 7.91 9.99 -2.68
CA GLY A 105 8.30 9.58 -1.32
C GLY A 105 7.54 8.37 -0.79
N VAL A 106 6.59 7.85 -1.57
CA VAL A 106 5.82 6.62 -1.32
C VAL A 106 5.70 5.86 -2.64
N SER A 107 5.40 4.55 -2.62
CA SER A 107 5.33 3.78 -3.87
C SER A 107 4.25 4.30 -4.83
N GLN A 108 3.11 4.74 -4.29
CA GLN A 108 2.01 5.26 -5.09
C GLN A 108 1.02 6.11 -4.31
N PHE A 109 0.24 6.88 -5.06
CA PHE A 109 -0.85 7.71 -4.57
C PHE A 109 -2.08 7.57 -5.47
N VAL A 110 -3.27 7.40 -4.89
CA VAL A 110 -4.53 7.22 -5.64
C VAL A 110 -5.52 8.33 -5.28
N HIS A 111 -6.04 9.02 -6.29
CA HIS A 111 -6.99 10.12 -6.14
C HIS A 111 -8.29 9.83 -6.89
N GLN A 112 -9.43 9.93 -6.20
CA GLN A 112 -10.75 9.79 -6.81
C GLN A 112 -11.25 11.12 -7.41
N LEU A 113 -11.58 11.10 -8.69
CA LEU A 113 -12.18 12.21 -9.42
C LEU A 113 -13.69 12.31 -9.16
N LYS A 114 -14.29 13.48 -9.49
CA LYS A 114 -15.74 13.71 -9.36
C LYS A 114 -16.60 12.68 -10.11
N ASN A 115 -16.12 12.19 -11.25
CA ASN A 115 -16.78 11.16 -12.06
C ASN A 115 -16.55 9.73 -11.54
N LYS A 116 -16.05 9.57 -10.30
CA LYS A 116 -15.77 8.29 -9.63
C LYS A 116 -14.66 7.44 -10.26
N LYS A 117 -13.96 7.94 -11.27
CA LYS A 117 -12.71 7.34 -11.76
C LYS A 117 -11.51 7.82 -10.95
N PHE A 118 -10.33 7.25 -11.23
CA PHE A 118 -9.14 7.45 -10.43
C PHE A 118 -7.95 7.97 -11.23
N LEU A 119 -7.18 8.87 -10.63
CA LEU A 119 -5.80 9.16 -11.01
C LEU A 119 -4.88 8.34 -10.11
N VAL A 120 -3.87 7.70 -10.70
CA VAL A 120 -2.90 6.87 -9.98
C VAL A 120 -1.51 7.40 -10.26
N PHE A 121 -0.84 7.92 -9.24
CA PHE A 121 0.53 8.38 -9.31
C PHE A 121 1.44 7.24 -8.85
N ILE A 122 2.45 6.91 -9.66
CA ILE A 122 3.41 5.84 -9.36
C ILE A 122 4.79 6.46 -9.29
N ASP A 123 5.47 6.26 -8.15
CA ASP A 123 6.85 6.69 -7.97
C ASP A 123 7.78 5.74 -8.72
N SER A 124 8.45 6.24 -9.73
CA SER A 124 9.27 5.40 -10.59
C SER A 124 10.57 4.96 -9.92
N ARG A 125 11.12 5.77 -9.01
CA ARG A 125 12.37 5.49 -8.29
C ARG A 125 12.18 4.48 -7.18
N ILE A 126 11.19 4.65 -6.31
CA ILE A 126 10.89 3.68 -5.24
C ILE A 126 10.55 2.33 -5.86
N ASN A 127 9.81 2.32 -6.96
CA ASN A 127 9.40 1.08 -7.63
C ASN A 127 10.39 0.59 -8.70
N SER A 128 11.61 1.15 -8.74
CA SER A 128 12.68 0.68 -9.63
C SER A 128 13.38 -0.59 -9.11
N LEU A 129 13.27 -0.85 -7.81
CA LEU A 129 13.83 -2.02 -7.14
C LEU A 129 13.11 -3.31 -7.53
N GLY A 130 13.83 -4.43 -7.46
CA GLY A 130 13.24 -5.76 -7.48
C GLY A 130 12.33 -6.00 -6.28
N ILE A 131 11.36 -6.93 -6.37
CA ILE A 131 10.29 -7.06 -5.36
C ILE A 131 10.82 -7.39 -3.95
N ASN A 132 11.88 -8.20 -3.84
CA ASN A 132 12.48 -8.56 -2.56
C ASN A 132 13.21 -7.35 -1.95
N ASP A 133 13.96 -6.63 -2.78
CA ASP A 133 14.67 -5.41 -2.37
C ASP A 133 13.71 -4.28 -2.03
N TRP A 134 12.64 -4.12 -2.80
CA TRP A 134 11.58 -3.16 -2.56
C TRP A 134 10.92 -3.41 -1.21
N TYR A 135 10.57 -4.66 -0.93
CA TYR A 135 9.98 -5.05 0.34
C TYR A 135 10.94 -4.79 1.51
N LYS A 136 12.20 -5.19 1.33
CA LYS A 136 13.27 -4.94 2.32
C LYS A 136 13.45 -3.45 2.58
N HIS A 137 13.47 -2.63 1.54
CA HIS A 137 13.55 -1.18 1.63
C HIS A 137 12.36 -0.59 2.39
N ARG A 138 11.14 -1.08 2.14
CA ARG A 138 9.94 -0.69 2.89
C ARG A 138 10.06 -0.96 4.38
N GLU A 139 10.41 -2.18 4.77
CA GLU A 139 10.54 -2.54 6.19
C GLU A 139 11.63 -1.70 6.87
N TYR A 140 12.75 -1.45 6.17
CA TYR A 140 13.79 -0.56 6.64
C TYR A 140 13.38 0.90 6.76
N SER A 141 12.39 1.37 6.00
CA SER A 141 11.89 2.75 6.17
C SER A 141 11.21 2.97 7.52
N ALA A 142 10.80 1.88 8.17
CA ALA A 142 10.03 1.90 9.40
C ALA A 142 10.89 1.71 10.67
N LEU A 143 12.13 1.25 10.51
CA LEU A 143 13.01 0.83 11.58
C LEU A 143 14.38 1.49 11.43
N ASN A 144 15.01 1.87 12.55
CA ASN A 144 16.33 2.47 12.53
C ASN A 144 17.40 1.45 12.14
N LYS A 145 18.20 1.79 11.12
CA LYS A 145 19.40 1.03 10.76
C LYS A 145 20.56 1.39 11.69
N THR A 146 20.49 0.97 12.95
CA THR A 146 21.68 0.79 13.77
C THR A 146 22.40 -0.49 13.35
N LYS A 147 23.68 -0.65 13.71
CA LYS A 147 24.39 -1.92 13.50
C LYS A 147 23.58 -3.02 14.18
N SER A 148 23.06 -3.94 13.38
CA SER A 148 22.22 -5.06 13.77
C SER A 148 22.89 -6.34 13.30
N ASP A 149 22.94 -7.34 14.16
CA ASP A 149 23.40 -8.69 13.80
C ASP A 149 22.28 -9.48 13.08
N ILE A 150 21.05 -8.96 13.10
CA ILE A 150 19.88 -9.54 12.44
C ILE A 150 19.80 -9.03 11.00
N THR A 151 19.60 -9.97 10.07
CA THR A 151 19.28 -9.70 8.68
C THR A 151 17.92 -10.27 8.31
N MET A 152 17.23 -9.58 7.41
CA MET A 152 15.95 -9.99 6.87
C MET A 152 16.09 -10.18 5.36
N GLU A 153 15.61 -11.32 4.88
CA GLU A 153 15.64 -11.72 3.48
C GLU A 153 14.22 -12.02 2.99
N PRO A 154 13.53 -11.03 2.39
CA PRO A 154 12.22 -11.25 1.80
C PRO A 154 12.33 -12.10 0.54
N TYR A 155 11.39 -13.02 0.38
CA TYR A 155 11.20 -13.86 -0.80
C TYR A 155 9.76 -13.72 -1.30
N LEU A 156 9.55 -12.66 -2.08
CA LEU A 156 8.29 -12.31 -2.71
C LEU A 156 8.29 -12.59 -4.23
N GLY A 157 9.45 -12.85 -4.82
CA GLY A 157 9.57 -13.26 -6.21
C GLY A 157 10.90 -13.95 -6.49
N HIS A 158 10.85 -15.03 -7.29
CA HIS A 158 12.02 -15.88 -7.57
C HIS A 158 13.22 -15.12 -8.14
N GLY A 159 12.97 -14.19 -9.06
CA GLY A 159 14.02 -13.45 -9.75
C GLY A 159 14.30 -12.07 -9.18
N ASN A 160 13.65 -11.68 -8.07
CA ASN A 160 13.71 -10.31 -7.54
C ASN A 160 13.53 -9.25 -8.65
N LEU A 161 12.49 -9.42 -9.49
CA LEU A 161 12.31 -8.63 -10.70
C LEU A 161 11.53 -7.35 -10.42
N LYS A 162 11.92 -6.25 -11.08
CA LYS A 162 11.15 -4.99 -11.08
C LYS A 162 9.71 -5.18 -11.56
N THR A 163 9.48 -6.09 -12.51
CA THR A 163 8.13 -6.43 -13.00
C THR A 163 7.22 -6.91 -11.87
N ASP A 164 7.75 -7.70 -10.94
CA ASP A 164 7.01 -8.23 -9.80
C ASP A 164 6.69 -7.09 -8.81
N THR A 165 7.60 -6.11 -8.64
CA THR A 165 7.36 -4.89 -7.85
C THR A 165 6.17 -4.09 -8.39
N ILE A 166 6.19 -3.78 -9.69
CA ILE A 166 5.12 -3.00 -10.32
C ILE A 166 3.79 -3.76 -10.28
N GLN A 167 3.81 -5.09 -10.47
CA GLN A 167 2.60 -5.91 -10.29
C GLN A 167 2.02 -5.81 -8.88
N PHE A 168 2.87 -5.89 -7.85
CA PHE A 168 2.43 -5.74 -6.46
C PHE A 168 1.87 -4.34 -6.16
N VAL A 169 2.51 -3.30 -6.67
CA VAL A 169 2.07 -1.89 -6.60
C VAL A 169 0.69 -1.73 -7.27
N LEU A 170 0.49 -2.30 -8.46
CA LEU A 170 -0.81 -2.30 -9.13
C LEU A 170 -1.88 -3.10 -8.35
N ALA A 171 -1.51 -4.19 -7.68
CA ALA A 171 -2.41 -4.92 -6.80
C ALA A 171 -2.85 -4.08 -5.58
N GLN A 172 -1.93 -3.33 -4.98
CA GLN A 172 -2.26 -2.35 -3.94
C GLN A 172 -3.16 -1.22 -4.48
N THR A 173 -2.93 -0.75 -5.73
CA THR A 173 -3.81 0.24 -6.39
C THR A 173 -5.24 -0.30 -6.52
N ILE A 174 -5.40 -1.55 -6.96
CA ILE A 174 -6.72 -2.20 -7.04
C ILE A 174 -7.40 -2.19 -5.66
N ALA A 175 -6.65 -2.57 -4.62
CA ALA A 175 -7.18 -2.61 -3.26
C ALA A 175 -7.59 -1.22 -2.73
N LEU A 176 -6.82 -0.16 -3.01
CA LEU A 176 -7.16 1.23 -2.69
C LEU A 176 -8.42 1.71 -3.42
N ILE A 177 -8.61 1.31 -4.68
CA ILE A 177 -9.83 1.65 -5.42
C ILE A 177 -11.04 0.94 -4.80
N ILE A 178 -10.91 -0.36 -4.49
CA ILE A 178 -11.96 -1.14 -3.82
C ILE A 178 -12.29 -0.55 -2.44
N SER A 179 -11.28 -0.05 -1.71
CA SER A 179 -11.51 0.54 -0.38
C SER A 179 -12.30 1.84 -0.40
N THR A 180 -12.61 2.41 -1.58
CA THR A 180 -13.53 3.57 -1.68
C THR A 180 -15.00 3.18 -1.69
N ASP A 181 -15.30 1.89 -1.79
CA ASP A 181 -16.64 1.34 -1.75
C ASP A 181 -17.03 1.01 -0.31
N GLU A 182 -17.99 1.76 0.24
CA GLU A 182 -18.49 1.60 1.61
C GLU A 182 -19.05 0.19 1.90
N ARG A 183 -19.40 -0.58 0.86
CA ARG A 183 -19.82 -1.97 1.02
C ARG A 183 -18.68 -2.89 1.48
N PHE A 184 -17.43 -2.50 1.22
CA PHE A 184 -16.24 -3.31 1.50
C PHE A 184 -15.35 -2.71 2.58
N PHE A 185 -15.25 -1.38 2.62
CA PHE A 185 -14.42 -0.67 3.59
C PHE A 185 -15.14 0.57 4.13
N PRO A 186 -15.33 0.67 5.46
CA PRO A 186 -15.99 1.83 6.05
C PRO A 186 -15.18 3.11 5.84
N GLN A 187 -15.84 4.18 5.37
CA GLN A 187 -15.22 5.50 5.25
C GLN A 187 -15.27 6.31 6.54
N ASN A 188 -16.26 6.02 7.40
CA ASN A 188 -16.39 6.61 8.72
C ASN A 188 -16.39 5.49 9.77
N PHE A 189 -15.49 5.62 10.75
CA PHE A 189 -15.33 4.69 11.86
C PHE A 189 -15.90 5.22 13.17
N GLU A 190 -16.71 6.28 13.16
CA GLU A 190 -17.28 6.86 14.39
C GLU A 190 -18.39 6.00 15.00
N THR A 191 -19.05 5.15 14.20
CA THR A 191 -20.17 4.32 14.67
C THR A 191 -19.80 2.84 14.74
N ILE A 192 -20.26 2.13 15.78
CA ILE A 192 -20.08 0.68 15.92
C ILE A 192 -20.70 -0.07 14.73
N GLU A 193 -21.76 0.48 14.13
CA GLU A 193 -22.45 -0.06 12.95
C GLU A 193 -21.55 -0.13 11.71
N SER A 194 -20.53 0.73 11.61
CA SER A 194 -19.51 0.68 10.55
C SER A 194 -18.62 -0.57 10.64
N PHE A 195 -18.50 -1.14 11.85
CA PHE A 195 -17.81 -2.39 12.16
C PHE A 195 -18.83 -3.53 12.27
N GLN A 196 -19.61 -3.77 11.22
CA GLN A 196 -20.44 -4.98 11.17
C GLN A 196 -19.57 -6.21 11.39
N LYS A 197 -20.09 -7.19 12.14
CA LYS A 197 -19.41 -8.44 12.53
C LYS A 197 -18.84 -9.22 11.33
N ASP A 198 -19.39 -9.00 10.13
CA ASP A 198 -18.99 -9.68 8.89
C ASP A 198 -18.11 -8.81 7.97
N SER A 199 -17.75 -7.59 8.37
CA SER A 199 -16.85 -6.72 7.60
C SER A 199 -15.43 -7.31 7.55
N PHE A 200 -14.64 -7.00 6.51
CA PHE A 200 -13.24 -7.43 6.45
C PHE A 200 -12.43 -6.95 7.66
N ILE A 201 -12.66 -5.70 8.07
CA ILE A 201 -11.87 -5.04 9.12
C ILE A 201 -12.11 -5.68 10.50
N SER A 202 -13.32 -6.20 10.73
CA SER A 202 -13.64 -6.96 11.94
C SER A 202 -12.81 -8.23 12.11
N GLU A 203 -12.03 -8.68 11.13
CA GLU A 203 -11.10 -9.80 11.31
C GLU A 203 -9.98 -9.43 12.27
N SER A 204 -9.32 -8.28 12.09
CA SER A 204 -8.08 -7.90 12.82
C SER A 204 -8.28 -6.75 13.80
N TRP A 205 -9.34 -5.98 13.63
CA TRP A 205 -9.56 -4.71 14.32
C TRP A 205 -10.87 -4.74 15.12
N ILE A 206 -10.89 -3.97 16.20
CA ILE A 206 -12.05 -3.72 17.03
C ILE A 206 -12.21 -2.22 17.23
N ILE A 207 -13.45 -1.80 17.47
CA ILE A 207 -13.79 -0.44 17.84
C ILE A 207 -14.39 -0.43 19.24
N ASN A 208 -13.83 0.39 20.12
CA ASN A 208 -14.36 0.61 21.47
C ASN A 208 -14.47 2.12 21.69
N ASN A 209 -15.69 2.63 21.91
CA ASN A 209 -15.96 4.06 22.15
C ASN A 209 -15.35 4.97 21.07
N GLY A 210 -15.48 4.61 19.79
CA GLY A 210 -14.91 5.38 18.67
C GLY A 210 -13.40 5.17 18.45
N ILE A 211 -12.73 4.41 19.30
CA ILE A 211 -11.29 4.15 19.19
C ILE A 211 -11.07 2.81 18.50
N ILE A 212 -10.45 2.86 17.32
CA ILE A 212 -10.02 1.66 16.61
C ILE A 212 -8.71 1.15 17.20
N SER A 213 -8.66 -0.15 17.49
CA SER A 213 -7.46 -0.81 17.95
C SER A 213 -7.36 -2.22 17.38
N SER A 214 -6.15 -2.76 17.32
CA SER A 214 -5.98 -4.16 16.92
C SER A 214 -6.57 -5.09 17.99
N LYS A 215 -7.21 -6.19 17.58
CA LYS A 215 -7.56 -7.30 18.50
C LYS A 215 -6.34 -7.86 19.22
N TRP A 216 -5.17 -7.68 18.63
CA TRP A 216 -3.90 -8.20 19.09
C TRP A 216 -3.07 -7.13 19.81
N GLN A 217 -3.70 -6.04 20.28
CA GLN A 217 -3.00 -4.89 20.88
C GLN A 217 -2.05 -5.27 22.03
N LYS A 218 -2.35 -6.33 22.78
CA LYS A 218 -1.48 -6.88 23.84
C LYS A 218 -0.14 -7.37 23.29
N TYR A 219 -0.14 -7.96 22.09
CA TYR A 219 1.06 -8.46 21.40
C TYR A 219 1.75 -7.37 20.59
N LEU A 220 1.02 -6.35 20.12
CA LEU A 220 1.51 -5.33 19.19
C LEU A 220 1.75 -3.95 19.86
N SER A 221 2.09 -3.94 21.15
CA SER A 221 2.17 -2.70 21.95
C SER A 221 3.24 -1.72 21.46
N GLU A 222 4.37 -2.23 20.96
CA GLU A 222 5.46 -1.42 20.37
C GLU A 222 5.23 -1.15 18.87
N ILE A 223 4.62 -2.09 18.15
CA ILE A 223 4.39 -2.03 16.70
C ILE A 223 3.52 -0.82 16.31
N LYS A 224 2.61 -0.38 17.19
CA LYS A 224 1.79 0.82 16.95
C LYS A 224 2.58 2.13 16.80
N PHE A 225 3.86 2.15 17.17
CA PHE A 225 4.74 3.33 17.04
C PHE A 225 5.60 3.29 15.78
N ILE A 226 5.51 2.23 14.96
CA ILE A 226 6.23 2.13 13.70
C ILE A 226 5.57 3.03 12.66
N SER A 227 6.37 3.87 12.01
CA SER A 227 5.92 4.71 10.89
C SER A 227 6.76 4.40 9.66
N PHE A 228 6.12 3.92 8.61
CA PHE A 228 6.77 3.60 7.34
C PHE A 228 6.85 4.84 6.46
N TYR A 229 7.97 5.00 5.75
CA TYR A 229 8.26 6.12 4.83
C TYR A 229 8.18 7.53 5.44
N GLY A 230 7.98 7.65 6.74
CA GLY A 230 7.81 8.93 7.44
C GLY A 230 8.68 9.05 8.68
N GLN A 231 8.64 10.22 9.30
CA GLN A 231 9.30 10.44 10.58
C GLN A 231 8.40 9.87 11.68
N SER A 232 8.84 8.79 12.35
CA SER A 232 8.20 8.37 13.60
C SER A 232 8.65 9.28 14.75
N SER A 233 7.75 9.52 15.72
CA SER A 233 8.13 10.14 17.00
C SER A 233 9.00 9.21 17.87
N ARG A 234 9.10 7.92 17.50
CA ARG A 234 9.94 6.93 18.17
C ARG A 234 10.74 6.12 17.15
N THR A 235 12.05 6.11 17.33
CA THR A 235 12.94 5.26 16.54
C THR A 235 13.00 3.88 17.18
N ILE A 236 12.54 2.85 16.48
CA ILE A 236 12.66 1.45 16.90
C ILE A 236 13.85 0.83 16.18
N ASN A 237 14.73 0.13 16.90
CA ASN A 237 15.90 -0.53 16.31
C ASN A 237 15.47 -1.69 15.41
N PHE A 238 16.15 -1.85 14.27
CA PHE A 238 15.96 -2.98 13.35
C PHE A 238 16.11 -4.37 14.01
N ASP A 239 16.87 -4.51 15.10
CA ASP A 239 16.98 -5.78 15.84
C ASP A 239 15.62 -6.36 16.28
N LYS A 240 14.62 -5.49 16.44
CA LYS A 240 13.25 -5.88 16.80
C LYS A 240 12.44 -6.47 15.64
N VAL A 241 12.92 -6.39 14.41
CA VAL A 241 12.18 -6.87 13.22
C VAL A 241 11.80 -8.33 13.38
N TYR A 242 12.73 -9.18 13.83
CA TYR A 242 12.48 -10.61 14.01
C TYR A 242 11.40 -10.86 15.07
N GLU A 243 11.52 -10.24 16.24
CA GLU A 243 10.52 -10.32 17.32
C GLU A 243 9.13 -9.87 16.83
N PHE A 244 9.06 -8.78 16.06
CA PHE A 244 7.80 -8.30 15.50
C PHE A 244 7.16 -9.33 14.56
N TYR A 245 7.94 -9.96 13.68
CA TYR A 245 7.41 -11.00 12.80
C TYR A 245 6.99 -12.27 13.56
N GLN A 246 7.68 -12.65 14.64
CA GLN A 246 7.21 -13.72 15.54
C GLN A 246 5.87 -13.38 16.20
N LEU A 247 5.66 -12.12 16.58
CA LEU A 247 4.37 -11.67 17.13
C LEU A 247 3.27 -11.69 16.06
N LEU A 248 3.59 -11.32 14.81
CA LEU A 248 2.64 -11.34 13.70
C LEU A 248 2.14 -12.75 13.36
N GLU A 249 2.94 -13.80 13.60
CA GLU A 249 2.50 -15.20 13.46
C GLU A 249 1.31 -15.55 14.36
N ARG A 250 1.09 -14.80 15.45
CA ARG A 250 -0.05 -14.98 16.37
C ARG A 250 -1.26 -14.13 16.00
N THR A 251 -1.20 -13.45 14.86
CA THR A 251 -2.23 -12.54 14.37
C THR A 251 -2.72 -12.95 13.00
N ASN A 252 -3.65 -12.19 12.46
CA ASN A 252 -4.10 -12.28 11.08
C ASN A 252 -3.58 -11.12 10.21
N PHE A 253 -2.51 -10.43 10.60
CA PHE A 253 -1.87 -9.45 9.73
C PHE A 253 -0.95 -10.14 8.72
N VAL A 254 -1.02 -9.71 7.45
CA VAL A 254 -0.25 -10.31 6.35
C VAL A 254 1.22 -9.91 6.35
N ASN A 255 1.56 -8.81 7.03
CA ASN A 255 2.91 -8.31 7.27
C ASN A 255 2.90 -7.19 8.32
N LEU A 256 4.08 -6.65 8.64
CA LEU A 256 4.23 -5.56 9.61
C LEU A 256 3.53 -4.27 9.16
N TYR A 257 3.58 -3.94 7.87
CA TYR A 257 2.92 -2.75 7.34
C TYR A 257 1.40 -2.78 7.55
N ALA A 258 0.75 -3.93 7.30
CA ALA A 258 -0.66 -4.17 7.51
C ALA A 258 -1.11 -3.96 8.96
N SER A 259 -0.23 -4.19 9.93
CA SER A 259 -0.56 -4.04 11.36
C SER A 259 -0.69 -2.58 11.83
N SER A 260 -0.32 -1.61 10.99
CA SER A 260 -0.26 -0.19 11.39
C SER A 260 -1.57 0.59 11.21
N SER A 261 -2.50 0.14 10.37
CA SER A 261 -3.85 0.73 10.31
C SER A 261 -4.87 -0.19 9.61
N PRO A 262 -6.18 0.00 9.84
CA PRO A 262 -7.25 -0.75 9.15
C PRO A 262 -7.16 -0.67 7.62
N LEU A 263 -6.88 0.51 7.08
CA LEU A 263 -6.75 0.70 5.62
C LEU A 263 -5.54 -0.06 5.07
N ARG A 264 -4.40 -0.01 5.76
CA ARG A 264 -3.20 -0.72 5.35
C ARG A 264 -3.41 -2.23 5.43
N ASP A 265 -4.09 -2.71 6.46
CA ASP A 265 -4.48 -4.11 6.57
C ASP A 265 -5.34 -4.57 5.38
N PHE A 266 -6.35 -3.77 5.03
CA PHE A 266 -7.21 -4.02 3.88
C PHE A 266 -6.42 -4.09 2.56
N VAL A 267 -5.60 -3.06 2.32
CA VAL A 267 -4.82 -2.92 1.09
C VAL A 267 -3.80 -4.04 0.95
N GLU A 268 -2.98 -4.27 1.97
CA GLU A 268 -1.94 -5.31 1.95
C GLU A 268 -2.53 -6.71 1.86
N SER A 269 -3.68 -6.96 2.49
CA SER A 269 -4.29 -8.29 2.44
C SER A 269 -4.84 -8.62 1.06
N ILE A 270 -5.49 -7.66 0.39
CA ILE A 270 -5.95 -7.83 -0.99
C ILE A 270 -4.76 -7.92 -1.95
N ALA A 271 -3.76 -7.04 -1.79
CA ALA A 271 -2.57 -7.05 -2.64
C ALA A 271 -1.80 -8.37 -2.50
N GLY A 272 -1.60 -8.84 -1.27
CA GLY A 272 -0.99 -10.13 -0.98
C GLY A 272 -1.80 -11.31 -1.56
N TYR A 273 -3.14 -11.24 -1.50
CA TYR A 273 -4.00 -12.24 -2.14
C TYR A 273 -3.82 -12.25 -3.66
N ILE A 274 -3.82 -11.08 -4.31
CA ILE A 274 -3.60 -10.96 -5.75
C ILE A 274 -2.21 -11.48 -6.14
N HIS A 275 -1.17 -11.07 -5.40
CA HIS A 275 0.21 -11.50 -5.60
C HIS A 275 0.36 -13.03 -5.58
N TYR A 276 -0.21 -13.67 -4.56
CA TYR A 276 -0.20 -15.11 -4.44
C TYR A 276 -1.11 -15.80 -5.47
N LYS A 277 -2.37 -15.40 -5.57
CA LYS A 277 -3.39 -16.12 -6.33
C LYS A 277 -3.30 -15.88 -7.84
N TYR A 278 -3.10 -14.63 -8.25
CA TYR A 278 -3.12 -14.22 -9.66
C TYR A 278 -1.72 -14.22 -10.27
N PHE A 279 -0.72 -13.70 -9.56
CA PHE A 279 0.66 -13.66 -10.08
C PHE A 279 1.47 -14.93 -9.77
N LYS A 280 0.93 -15.84 -8.93
CA LYS A 280 1.56 -17.11 -8.55
C LYS A 280 2.92 -16.92 -7.90
N LYS A 281 3.05 -15.88 -7.08
CA LYS A 281 4.31 -15.51 -6.43
C LYS A 281 4.31 -15.88 -4.94
N PRO A 282 5.48 -16.23 -4.38
CA PRO A 282 5.59 -16.50 -2.94
C PRO A 282 5.42 -15.21 -2.13
N PHE A 283 5.20 -15.37 -0.83
CA PHE A 283 5.32 -14.29 0.14
C PHE A 283 5.87 -14.87 1.44
N HIS A 284 7.18 -14.85 1.53
CA HIS A 284 7.95 -15.42 2.62
C HIS A 284 9.07 -14.47 3.03
N ILE A 285 9.55 -14.56 4.27
CA ILE A 285 10.66 -13.76 4.78
C ILE A 285 11.50 -14.65 5.69
N GLU A 286 12.80 -14.72 5.44
CA GLU A 286 13.75 -15.41 6.31
C GLU A 286 14.50 -14.41 7.19
N PHE A 287 14.81 -14.82 8.42
CA PHE A 287 15.58 -14.02 9.37
C PHE A 287 16.85 -14.76 9.75
N TYR A 288 17.99 -14.07 9.69
CA TYR A 288 19.28 -14.65 10.03
C TYR A 288 19.99 -13.82 11.10
N GLU A 289 20.75 -14.47 11.98
CA GLU A 289 21.74 -13.84 12.86
C GLU A 289 23.12 -14.38 12.50
N LYS A 290 24.04 -13.52 12.05
CA LYS A 290 25.41 -13.93 11.66
C LYS A 290 25.44 -15.18 10.78
N GLU A 291 24.63 -15.17 9.71
CA GLU A 291 24.44 -16.26 8.73
C GLU A 291 23.66 -17.50 9.22
N ILE A 292 23.27 -17.56 10.50
CA ILE A 292 22.44 -18.65 11.03
C ILE A 292 20.97 -18.29 10.82
N LEU A 293 20.23 -19.13 10.09
CA LEU A 293 18.78 -19.01 9.95
C LEU A 293 18.12 -19.15 11.32
N LEU A 294 17.44 -18.09 11.77
CA LEU A 294 16.70 -18.09 13.03
C LEU A 294 15.32 -18.71 12.87
N ASP A 295 14.56 -18.19 11.90
CA ASP A 295 13.20 -18.61 11.60
C ASP A 295 12.76 -17.99 10.26
N SER A 296 11.53 -18.29 9.89
CA SER A 296 10.91 -17.77 8.70
C SER A 296 9.44 -17.38 8.93
N PHE A 297 9.01 -16.30 8.28
CA PHE A 297 7.63 -15.82 8.30
C PHE A 297 6.97 -16.09 6.95
N SER A 298 5.75 -16.62 6.98
CA SER A 298 4.92 -16.75 5.79
C SER A 298 3.68 -15.89 5.92
N SER A 299 3.36 -15.11 4.87
CA SER A 299 2.19 -14.24 4.91
C SER A 299 0.93 -15.03 5.25
N CYS A 300 0.16 -14.55 6.22
CA CYS A 300 -1.01 -15.30 6.68
C CYS A 300 -2.04 -15.57 5.56
N ILE A 301 -2.03 -14.76 4.49
CA ILE A 301 -2.94 -14.91 3.36
C ILE A 301 -2.80 -16.28 2.67
N VAL A 302 -1.67 -16.96 2.81
CA VAL A 302 -1.47 -18.31 2.25
C VAL A 302 -1.82 -19.43 3.22
N ASN A 303 -2.01 -19.14 4.51
CA ASN A 303 -2.26 -20.12 5.55
C ASN A 303 -3.64 -19.95 6.24
N GLU A 304 -3.92 -20.77 7.24
CA GLU A 304 -5.24 -20.83 7.89
C GLU A 304 -5.54 -19.60 8.76
N ARG A 305 -4.51 -18.89 9.25
CA ARG A 305 -4.68 -17.71 10.13
C ARG A 305 -5.50 -16.60 9.47
N CYS A 306 -5.53 -16.53 8.14
CA CYS A 306 -6.29 -15.55 7.37
C CYS A 306 -7.38 -16.17 6.49
N ILE A 307 -7.93 -17.33 6.86
CA ILE A 307 -9.03 -17.95 6.12
C ILE A 307 -10.26 -17.02 5.99
N GLY A 308 -10.66 -16.35 7.08
CA GLY A 308 -11.79 -15.40 7.07
C GLY A 308 -11.53 -14.21 6.15
N LYS A 309 -10.31 -13.66 6.18
CA LYS A 309 -9.89 -12.60 5.26
C LYS A 309 -9.92 -13.06 3.80
N ARG A 310 -9.38 -14.23 3.48
CA ARG A 310 -9.39 -14.77 2.12
C ARG A 310 -10.80 -14.89 1.56
N GLN A 311 -11.72 -15.49 2.32
CA GLN A 311 -13.12 -15.67 1.89
C GLN A 311 -13.79 -14.32 1.59
N LYS A 312 -13.55 -13.31 2.44
CA LYS A 312 -14.06 -11.95 2.23
C LYS A 312 -13.42 -11.29 1.00
N ILE A 313 -12.11 -11.39 0.81
CA ILE A 313 -11.39 -10.87 -0.36
C ILE A 313 -11.90 -11.52 -1.65
N GLU A 314 -12.08 -12.84 -1.66
CA GLU A 314 -12.62 -13.58 -2.81
C GLU A 314 -14.00 -13.09 -3.20
N LYS A 315 -14.89 -12.88 -2.22
CA LYS A 315 -16.22 -12.31 -2.46
C LYS A 315 -16.12 -10.89 -3.02
N MET A 316 -15.26 -10.04 -2.45
CA MET A 316 -15.05 -8.65 -2.87
C MET A 316 -14.53 -8.55 -4.30
N LEU A 317 -13.47 -9.31 -4.63
CA LEU A 317 -12.91 -9.38 -5.97
C LEU A 317 -13.94 -9.98 -6.93
N LYS A 318 -14.72 -10.99 -6.51
CA LYS A 318 -15.78 -11.53 -7.35
C LYS A 318 -16.82 -10.46 -7.70
N SER A 319 -17.30 -9.71 -6.71
CA SER A 319 -18.29 -8.64 -6.93
C SER A 319 -17.74 -7.40 -7.63
N SER A 320 -16.43 -7.15 -7.57
CA SER A 320 -15.80 -5.96 -8.15
C SER A 320 -15.28 -6.20 -9.57
N LEU A 321 -14.76 -7.41 -9.83
CA LEU A 321 -14.12 -7.77 -11.10
C LEU A 321 -15.08 -8.45 -12.08
N PHE A 322 -15.98 -9.34 -11.62
CA PHE A 322 -16.81 -10.15 -12.52
C PHE A 322 -18.00 -9.45 -13.17
N PRO A 323 -18.60 -8.36 -12.63
CA PRO A 323 -19.58 -7.60 -13.39
C PRO A 323 -19.01 -7.01 -14.69
N LEU A 324 -17.69 -7.06 -14.87
CA LEU A 324 -16.95 -6.49 -16.00
C LEU A 324 -16.62 -7.53 -17.09
N VAL A 325 -17.02 -8.79 -16.91
CA VAL A 325 -16.71 -9.89 -17.84
C VAL A 325 -17.91 -10.25 -18.74
N THR A 326 -19.12 -9.79 -18.40
CA THR A 326 -20.37 -10.16 -19.07
C THR A 326 -20.95 -9.09 -20.01
N ASN A 327 -20.22 -8.01 -20.25
CA ASN A 327 -20.49 -7.03 -21.31
C ASN A 327 -19.26 -6.94 -22.22
#